data_AF-A0AAE1IA36-F1
#
_entry.id   AF-A0AAE1IA36-F1
#
_cell.length_a   1.000
_cell.length_b   1.000
_cell.length_c   1.000
_cell.angle_alpha   90.00
_cell.angle_beta   90.00
_cell.angle_gamma   90.00
#
_symmetry.space_group_name_H-M   'P 1'
#
loop_
_entity.id
_entity.type
_entity.pdbx_description
1 polymer ?
#
loop_
_entity_poly.entity_id
_entity_poly.type
_entity_poly.pdbx_seq_one_letter_code
_entity_poly.pdbx_strand_id
1 'polypeptide(L)'
;MFRYEPTGLIVEVRYEPAQAEVQKGWDPVTYGVATHKDLDEWAAWLDSMKVKRSPIYMGIKAWVLACEGPDGKIVRLYVEDEEHEWTDKPDQDEYWLGNVQADPSA
;
A
#
# COMPACT_ATOMS: atom_id res chain seq x y z
N MET A 1 5.23 -4.47 20.09
CA MET A 1 3.97 -3.75 19.85
C MET A 1 4.28 -2.26 19.84
N PHE A 2 3.90 -1.58 18.77
CA PHE A 2 4.05 -0.14 18.58
C PHE A 2 2.67 0.49 18.63
N ARG A 3 2.55 1.65 19.29
CA ARG A 3 1.32 2.42 19.36
C ARG A 3 1.55 3.80 18.78
N TYR A 4 0.73 4.19 17.82
CA TYR A 4 0.69 5.56 17.32
C TYR A 4 -0.37 6.33 18.11
N GLU A 5 0.08 7.09 19.11
CA GLU A 5 -0.81 7.76 20.06
C GLU A 5 -1.90 8.64 19.42
N PRO A 6 -1.65 9.42 18.33
CA PRO A 6 -2.68 10.26 17.73
C PRO A 6 -3.92 9.51 17.23
N THR A 7 -3.77 8.30 16.70
CA THR A 7 -4.90 7.49 16.19
C THR A 7 -5.25 6.32 17.10
N GLY A 8 -4.42 6.03 18.10
CA GLY A 8 -4.52 4.81 18.90
C GLY A 8 -4.20 3.53 18.13
N LEU A 9 -3.72 3.62 16.88
CA LEU A 9 -3.35 2.46 16.06
C LEU A 9 -2.27 1.64 16.77
N ILE A 10 -2.52 0.35 16.85
CA ILE A 10 -1.60 -0.63 17.43
C ILE A 10 -1.10 -1.54 16.33
N VAL A 11 0.23 -1.60 16.18
CA VAL A 11 0.91 -2.53 15.27
C VAL A 11 1.75 -3.50 16.08
N GLU A 12 1.46 -4.79 16.00
CA GLU A 12 2.29 -5.83 16.59
C GLU A 12 3.25 -6.40 15.55
N VAL A 13 4.54 -6.43 15.88
CA VAL A 13 5.58 -7.08 15.08
C VAL A 13 6.14 -8.23 15.89
N ARG A 14 6.25 -9.40 15.26
CA ARG A 14 6.76 -10.64 15.85
C ARG A 14 7.96 -11.11 15.04
N TYR A 15 9.00 -11.58 15.72
CA TYR A 15 10.17 -12.15 15.08
C TYR A 15 9.93 -13.63 14.78
N GLU A 16 9.66 -13.96 13.52
CA GLU A 16 9.49 -15.33 13.02
C GLU A 16 10.06 -15.43 11.59
N PRO A 17 11.38 -15.67 11.44
CA PRO A 17 12.07 -15.58 10.15
C PRO A 17 11.52 -16.54 9.09
N ALA A 18 11.11 -17.74 9.47
CA ALA A 18 10.58 -18.72 8.52
C ALA A 18 9.27 -18.23 7.89
N GLN A 19 8.40 -17.60 8.68
CA GLN A 19 7.16 -17.02 8.17
C GLN A 19 7.40 -15.73 7.41
N ALA A 20 8.37 -14.92 7.82
CA ALA A 20 8.75 -13.71 7.09
C ALA A 20 9.15 -14.04 5.63
N GLU A 21 9.94 -15.10 5.44
CA GLU A 21 10.35 -15.56 4.10
C GLU A 21 9.16 -15.99 3.24
N VAL A 22 8.25 -16.79 3.79
CA VAL A 22 7.04 -17.29 3.09
C VAL A 22 6.08 -16.16 2.74
N GLN A 23 6.10 -15.07 3.50
CA GLN A 23 5.19 -13.93 3.33
C GLN A 23 5.76 -12.82 2.43
N LYS A 24 6.89 -13.02 1.76
CA LYS A 24 7.40 -12.07 0.77
C LYS A 24 6.40 -11.85 -0.36
N GLY A 25 6.21 -10.59 -0.74
CA GLY A 25 5.20 -10.18 -1.74
C GLY A 25 3.76 -10.19 -1.22
N TRP A 26 3.50 -10.67 0.00
CA TRP A 26 2.16 -10.64 0.58
C TRP A 26 1.83 -9.24 1.13
N ASP A 27 0.59 -8.82 0.96
CA ASP A 27 0.07 -7.47 1.20
C ASP A 27 -1.10 -7.42 2.21
N PRO A 28 -0.94 -7.94 3.44
CA PRO A 28 -2.06 -8.16 4.36
C PRO A 28 -2.68 -6.89 4.95
N VAL A 29 -2.05 -5.73 4.77
CA VAL A 29 -2.47 -4.47 5.38
C VAL A 29 -2.47 -3.34 4.35
N THR A 30 -3.59 -2.62 4.30
CA THR A 30 -3.73 -1.33 3.62
C THR A 30 -4.08 -0.27 4.66
N TYR A 31 -3.39 0.88 4.63
CA TYR A 31 -3.66 2.02 5.48
C TYR A 31 -4.32 3.14 4.67
N GLY A 32 -5.27 3.85 5.28
CA GLY A 32 -5.89 5.03 4.70
C GLY A 32 -5.00 6.27 4.81
N VAL A 33 -5.02 7.10 3.79
CA VAL A 33 -4.57 8.50 3.79
C VAL A 33 -5.72 9.38 3.31
N ALA A 34 -5.75 10.66 3.67
CA ALA A 34 -6.91 11.48 3.35
C ALA A 34 -6.95 11.85 1.86
N THR A 35 -5.83 12.27 1.28
CA THR A 35 -5.77 12.89 -0.06
C THR A 35 -4.67 12.30 -0.95
N HIS A 36 -4.75 12.54 -2.26
CA HIS A 36 -3.67 12.22 -3.20
C HIS A 36 -2.36 12.92 -2.78
N LYS A 37 -2.45 14.16 -2.31
CA LYS A 37 -1.30 14.91 -1.84
C LYS A 37 -0.57 14.20 -0.69
N ASP A 38 -1.30 13.53 0.19
CA ASP A 38 -0.68 12.75 1.27
C ASP A 38 0.15 11.59 0.69
N LEU A 39 -0.28 10.97 -0.42
CA LEU A 39 0.54 9.98 -1.13
C LEU A 39 1.84 10.58 -1.69
N ASP A 40 1.80 11.81 -2.21
CA ASP A 40 3.01 12.50 -2.65
C ASP A 40 3.99 12.74 -1.49
N GLU A 41 3.47 13.15 -0.33
CA GLU A 41 4.27 13.35 0.89
C GLU A 41 4.87 12.02 1.39
N TRP A 42 4.10 10.93 1.37
CA TRP A 42 4.59 9.59 1.69
C TRP A 42 5.63 9.10 0.69
N ALA A 43 5.43 9.32 -0.61
CA ALA A 43 6.38 8.94 -1.65
C ALA A 43 7.73 9.63 -1.44
N ALA A 44 7.72 10.95 -1.17
CA ALA A 44 8.92 11.71 -0.87
C ALA A 44 9.63 11.21 0.41
N TRP A 45 8.88 10.90 1.46
CA TRP A 45 9.44 10.36 2.69
C TRP A 45 10.07 8.98 2.46
N LEU A 46 9.39 8.07 1.78
CA LEU A 46 9.90 6.72 1.46
C LEU A 46 11.18 6.79 0.63
N ASP A 47 11.24 7.68 -0.37
CA ASP A 47 12.45 7.92 -1.17
C ASP A 47 13.61 8.41 -0.30
N SER A 48 13.35 9.35 0.63
CA SER A 48 14.37 9.85 1.56
C SER A 48 14.93 8.76 2.48
N MET A 49 14.09 7.77 2.81
CA MET A 49 14.43 6.60 3.61
C MET A 49 15.01 5.44 2.78
N LYS A 50 15.09 5.59 1.44
CA LYS A 50 15.51 4.55 0.49
C LYS A 50 14.66 3.28 0.59
N VAL A 51 13.38 3.42 0.94
CA VAL A 51 12.42 2.32 0.94
C VAL A 51 11.93 2.12 -0.49
N LYS A 52 11.98 0.89 -0.98
CA LYS A 52 11.47 0.55 -2.31
C LYS A 52 9.95 0.76 -2.33
N ARG A 53 9.46 1.53 -3.29
CA ARG A 53 8.05 1.85 -3.47
C ARG A 53 7.63 1.76 -4.93
N SER A 54 6.33 1.68 -5.15
CA SER A 54 5.73 1.87 -6.45
C SER A 54 5.61 3.36 -6.82
N PRO A 55 5.27 3.68 -8.08
CA PRO A 55 4.54 4.91 -8.40
C PRO A 55 3.21 5.00 -7.63
N ILE A 56 2.61 6.19 -7.63
CA ILE A 56 1.19 6.31 -7.25
C ILE A 56 0.36 5.78 -8.42
N TYR A 57 -0.47 4.78 -8.16
CA TYR A 57 -1.34 4.16 -9.15
C TYR A 57 -2.76 4.70 -9.07
N MET A 58 -3.39 4.84 -10.22
CA MET A 58 -4.82 5.09 -10.34
C MET A 58 -5.61 3.78 -10.17
N GLY A 59 -6.48 3.73 -9.17
CA GLY A 59 -7.44 2.66 -8.98
C GLY A 59 -8.76 2.94 -9.71
N ILE A 60 -9.84 2.24 -9.31
CA ILE A 60 -11.16 2.41 -9.94
C ILE A 60 -11.80 3.76 -9.58
N LYS A 61 -11.57 4.26 -8.35
CA LYS A 61 -12.15 5.51 -7.83
C LYS A 61 -11.20 6.39 -7.02
N ALA A 62 -10.01 5.90 -6.71
CA ALA A 62 -9.04 6.63 -5.90
C ALA A 62 -7.63 6.12 -6.23
N TRP A 63 -6.62 6.58 -5.48
CA TRP A 63 -5.22 6.25 -5.74
C TRP A 63 -4.62 5.36 -4.65
N VAL A 64 -3.56 4.65 -5.03
CA VAL A 64 -2.81 3.77 -4.12
C VAL A 64 -1.30 3.91 -4.34
N LEU A 65 -0.56 3.93 -3.24
CA LEU A 65 0.90 3.79 -3.22
C LEU A 65 1.26 2.50 -2.47
N ALA A 66 2.19 1.71 -3.00
CA ALA A 66 2.71 0.51 -2.34
C ALA A 66 4.19 0.68 -1.98
N CYS A 67 4.62 0.06 -0.88
CA CYS A 67 6.03 -0.02 -0.52
C CYS A 67 6.40 -1.37 0.08
N GLU A 68 7.69 -1.72 0.01
CA GLU A 68 8.23 -2.98 0.50
C GLU A 68 8.84 -2.78 1.89
N GLY A 69 8.32 -3.52 2.87
CA GLY A 69 8.93 -3.61 4.19
C GLY A 69 10.27 -4.36 4.16
N PRO A 70 11.05 -4.32 5.25
CA PRO A 70 12.38 -4.94 5.29
C PRO A 70 12.37 -6.47 5.06
N ASP A 71 11.25 -7.13 5.37
CA ASP A 71 11.06 -8.57 5.16
C ASP A 71 10.48 -8.91 3.78
N GLY A 72 10.31 -7.94 2.88
CA GLY A 72 9.76 -8.13 1.54
C GLY A 72 8.23 -8.17 1.44
N LYS A 73 7.52 -7.87 2.54
CA LYS A 73 6.06 -7.69 2.53
C LYS A 73 5.67 -6.38 1.86
N ILE A 74 4.51 -6.36 1.21
CA ILE A 74 3.96 -5.15 0.61
C ILE A 74 3.02 -4.47 1.62
N VAL A 75 3.13 -3.16 1.74
CA VAL A 75 2.20 -2.31 2.49
C VAL A 75 1.61 -1.30 1.52
N ARG A 76 0.28 -1.12 1.57
CA ARG A 76 -0.43 -0.16 0.72
C ARG A 76 -0.92 1.04 1.51
N LEU A 77 -0.90 2.20 0.87
CA LEU A 77 -1.51 3.45 1.31
C LEU A 77 -2.58 3.82 0.29
N TYR A 78 -3.84 3.94 0.73
CA TYR A 78 -5.00 4.19 -0.12
C TYR A 78 -5.69 5.50 0.27
N VAL A 79 -6.11 6.28 -0.72
CA VAL A 79 -6.80 7.56 -0.48
C VAL A 79 -8.27 7.32 -0.10
N GLU A 80 -8.74 7.93 0.99
CA GLU A 80 -10.11 7.74 1.51
C GLU A 80 -11.04 8.96 1.34
N ASP A 81 -10.51 10.20 1.42
CA ASP A 81 -11.33 11.43 1.44
C ASP A 81 -11.34 12.17 0.09
N GLU A 82 -10.63 11.64 -0.92
CA GLU A 82 -10.53 12.20 -2.26
C GLU A 82 -10.68 11.09 -3.32
N GLU A 83 -11.52 11.34 -4.32
CA GLU A 83 -11.82 10.41 -5.41
C GLU A 83 -11.60 11.08 -6.78
N HIS A 84 -11.34 10.26 -7.80
CA HIS A 84 -11.44 10.67 -9.21
C HIS A 84 -12.69 10.06 -9.87
N GLU A 85 -12.98 10.46 -11.12
CA GLU A 85 -14.06 9.85 -11.89
C GLU A 85 -13.86 8.34 -12.03
N TRP A 86 -14.94 7.57 -11.91
CA TRP A 86 -14.90 6.12 -12.04
C TRP A 86 -14.27 5.68 -13.37
N THR A 87 -13.41 4.67 -13.32
CA THR A 87 -12.73 4.11 -14.50
C THR A 87 -12.79 2.58 -14.55
N ASP A 88 -12.90 2.02 -15.75
CA ASP A 88 -12.75 0.58 -16.05
C ASP A 88 -11.31 0.19 -16.39
N LYS A 89 -10.39 1.17 -16.39
CA LYS A 89 -8.97 1.01 -16.74
C LYS A 89 -8.08 1.50 -15.60
N PRO A 90 -8.11 0.84 -14.43
CA PRO A 90 -7.13 1.12 -13.38
C PRO A 90 -5.73 0.73 -13.87
N ASP A 91 -4.70 1.32 -13.27
CA ASP A 91 -3.32 0.91 -13.50
C ASP A 91 -3.11 -0.54 -13.08
N GLN A 92 -2.19 -1.22 -13.75
CA GLN A 92 -1.85 -2.61 -13.50
C GLN A 92 -0.35 -2.77 -13.30
N ASP A 93 0.02 -3.55 -12.29
CA ASP A 93 1.39 -3.94 -12.00
C ASP A 93 1.37 -5.24 -11.20
N GLU A 94 1.80 -6.35 -11.80
CA GLU A 94 1.75 -7.67 -11.16
C GLU A 94 2.56 -7.71 -9.86
N TYR A 95 3.63 -6.94 -9.75
CA TYR A 95 4.48 -6.95 -8.58
C TYR A 95 3.85 -6.19 -7.41
N TRP A 96 3.31 -4.99 -7.66
CA TRP A 96 2.78 -4.11 -6.61
C TRP A 96 1.29 -4.29 -6.32
N LEU A 97 0.51 -4.52 -7.38
CA LEU A 97 -0.95 -4.62 -7.32
C LEU A 97 -1.40 -6.08 -7.30
N GLY A 98 -0.54 -7.02 -7.72
CA GLY A 98 -0.91 -8.41 -7.89
C GLY A 98 -1.80 -8.61 -9.11
N ASN A 99 -2.23 -9.86 -9.32
CA ASN A 99 -3.18 -10.20 -10.36
C ASN A 99 -4.61 -10.03 -9.85
N VAL A 100 -5.08 -8.77 -9.76
CA VAL A 100 -6.46 -8.46 -9.36
C VAL A 100 -7.34 -8.40 -10.61
N GLN A 101 -8.26 -9.35 -10.72
CA GLN A 101 -9.32 -9.30 -11.72
C GLN A 101 -10.46 -8.41 -11.17
N ALA A 102 -10.55 -7.18 -11.67
CA ALA A 102 -11.50 -6.18 -11.19
C ALA A 102 -12.97 -6.60 -11.37
N ASP A 103 -13.26 -7.41 -12.40
CA ASP A 103 -14.55 -8.06 -12.62
C ASP A 103 -14.34 -9.58 -12.74
N PRO A 104 -14.72 -10.37 -11.72
CA PRO A 104 -14.61 -11.82 -11.79
C PRO A 104 -15.50 -12.47 -12.86
N SER A 105 -16.35 -11.69 -13.53
CA SER A 105 -17.22 -12.11 -14.65
C SER A 105 -16.76 -11.63 -16.03
N ALA A 106 -15.71 -10.81 -16.12
CA ALA A 106 -15.11 -10.34 -17.38
C ALA A 106 -14.05 -11.30 -17.93
#